data_AF-A0A136LLU5-F1
#
_entry.id   AF-A0A136LLU5-F1
#
_cell.length_a   1.000
_cell.length_b   1.000
_cell.length_c   1.000
_cell.angle_alpha   90.00
_cell.angle_beta   90.00
_cell.angle_gamma   90.00
#
_symmetry.space_group_name_H-M   'P 1'
#
loop_
_entity.id
_entity.type
_entity.pdbx_description
1 polymer ?
#
loop_
_entity_poly.entity_id
_entity_poly.type
_entity_poly.pdbx_seq_one_letter_code
_entity_poly.pdbx_strand_id
1 'polypeptide(L)'
;MKYAKFFLIALAIIVIDQTSKLLVYHNMYIHQEINVIGTWFRLHYLLNPGMAFGIRWESEFGKLALTIFRICAMIGISYYLIKMVQKKAHPGFLVCLALILGGAIGNVIDSTFYGVYLNNAPQDVPTPWFHGQVIDMLYFPLFHFQWPSWVPLVGGEYFEFFSPVFNIADSSIFIGVVIILFSQKKFFKEEVKKTEVASEPDQVLASEPAVSDKPTAPVE
;
A
#
# COMPACT_ATOMS: atom_id res chain seq x y z
N MET A 1 -3.79 -22.94 6.27
CA MET A 1 -4.21 -21.82 7.15
C MET A 1 -3.12 -20.80 7.51
N LYS A 2 -1.81 -21.06 7.31
CA LYS A 2 -0.73 -20.08 7.68
C LYS A 2 -0.77 -18.74 6.92
N TYR A 3 -1.53 -18.66 5.83
CA TYR A 3 -1.58 -17.50 4.93
C TYR A 3 -2.74 -16.55 5.23
N ALA A 4 -3.81 -17.08 5.85
CA ALA A 4 -5.04 -16.33 6.13
C ALA A 4 -4.78 -15.08 6.98
N LYS A 5 -3.82 -15.13 7.92
CA LYS A 5 -3.51 -14.00 8.80
C LYS A 5 -3.10 -12.72 8.06
N PHE A 6 -2.40 -12.83 6.93
CA PHE A 6 -1.99 -11.63 6.16
C PHE A 6 -3.17 -11.05 5.38
N PHE A 7 -4.03 -11.90 4.83
CA PHE A 7 -5.28 -11.47 4.22
C PHE A 7 -6.26 -10.89 5.25
N LEU A 8 -6.24 -11.36 6.50
CA LEU A 8 -7.02 -10.77 7.59
C LEU A 8 -6.52 -9.36 7.94
N ILE A 9 -5.21 -9.10 7.88
CA ILE A 9 -4.67 -7.74 8.05
C ILE A 9 -5.17 -6.84 6.91
N ALA A 10 -5.07 -7.29 5.66
CA ALA A 10 -5.58 -6.53 4.52
C ALA A 10 -7.09 -6.27 4.64
N LEU A 11 -7.87 -7.28 5.05
CA LEU A 11 -9.30 -7.17 5.30
C LEU A 11 -9.62 -6.15 6.41
N ALA A 12 -8.87 -6.16 7.51
CA ALA A 12 -9.06 -5.19 8.58
C ALA A 12 -8.82 -3.75 8.08
N ILE A 13 -7.76 -3.52 7.29
CA ILE A 13 -7.50 -2.22 6.68
C ILE A 13 -8.65 -1.80 5.77
N ILE A 14 -9.15 -2.70 4.92
CA ILE A 14 -10.29 -2.42 4.03
C ILE A 14 -11.53 -2.03 4.84
N VAL A 15 -11.86 -2.78 5.90
CA VAL A 15 -13.02 -2.49 6.74
C VAL A 15 -12.89 -1.13 7.41
N ILE A 16 -11.72 -0.81 7.97
CA ILE A 16 -11.48 0.48 8.64
C ILE A 16 -11.59 1.62 7.63
N ASP A 17 -10.93 1.49 6.47
CA ASP A 17 -10.95 2.49 5.40
C ASP A 17 -12.38 2.77 4.92
N GLN A 18 -13.11 1.73 4.50
CA GLN A 18 -14.46 1.87 3.97
C GLN A 18 -15.45 2.39 5.02
N THR A 19 -15.35 1.92 6.27
CA THR A 19 -16.16 2.45 7.37
C THR A 19 -15.89 3.94 7.58
N SER A 20 -14.62 4.35 7.63
CA SER A 20 -14.25 5.75 7.84
C SER A 20 -14.72 6.66 6.70
N LYS A 21 -14.63 6.21 5.44
CA LYS A 21 -15.13 6.94 4.26
C LYS A 21 -16.65 7.10 4.27
N LEU A 22 -17.38 6.03 4.58
CA LEU A 22 -18.84 6.08 4.67
C LEU A 22 -19.31 6.96 5.84
N LEU A 23 -18.59 6.96 6.98
CA LEU A 23 -18.88 7.88 8.08
C LEU A 23 -18.73 9.34 7.65
N VAL A 24 -17.67 9.69 6.93
CA VAL A 24 -17.48 11.03 6.38
C VAL A 24 -18.59 11.36 5.39
N TYR A 25 -18.86 10.48 4.43
CA TYR A 25 -19.91 10.66 3.42
C TYR A 25 -21.30 10.95 4.03
N HIS A 26 -21.68 10.23 5.08
CA HIS A 26 -23.03 10.35 5.68
C HIS A 26 -23.15 11.49 6.69
N ASN A 27 -22.06 11.96 7.28
CA ASN A 27 -22.10 12.92 8.39
C ASN A 27 -21.50 14.29 8.05
N MET A 28 -20.89 14.44 6.87
CA MET A 28 -20.24 15.69 6.44
C MET A 28 -20.73 16.14 5.07
N TYR A 29 -20.76 17.46 4.87
CA TYR A 29 -20.88 18.06 3.56
C TYR A 29 -19.51 18.10 2.85
N ILE A 30 -19.49 18.02 1.52
CA ILE A 30 -18.24 18.16 0.76
C ILE A 30 -17.62 19.53 1.08
N HIS A 31 -16.29 19.56 1.28
CA HIS A 31 -15.49 20.71 1.75
C HIS A 31 -15.75 21.14 3.21
N GLN A 32 -16.57 20.40 3.96
CA GLN A 32 -16.70 20.65 5.39
C GLN A 32 -15.43 20.23 6.12
N GLU A 33 -14.98 21.07 7.04
CA GLU A 33 -13.91 20.76 7.98
C GLU A 33 -14.46 20.60 9.41
N ILE A 34 -14.02 19.54 10.11
CA ILE A 34 -14.27 19.32 11.53
C ILE A 34 -12.94 19.25 12.26
N ASN A 35 -12.72 20.16 13.20
CA ASN A 35 -11.53 20.16 14.05
C ASN A 35 -11.61 19.02 15.07
N VAL A 36 -10.67 18.07 15.00
CA VAL A 36 -10.61 16.93 15.92
C VAL A 36 -9.64 17.21 17.06
N ILE A 37 -8.44 17.71 16.74
CA ILE A 37 -7.43 18.09 17.73
C ILE A 37 -6.94 19.51 17.42
N GLY A 38 -7.58 20.49 18.06
CA GLY A 38 -7.28 21.91 17.85
C GLY A 38 -7.30 22.27 16.36
N THR A 39 -6.29 23.02 15.91
CA THR A 39 -6.08 23.35 14.49
C THR A 39 -5.13 22.38 13.77
N TRP A 40 -4.56 21.40 14.48
CA TRP A 40 -3.50 20.53 13.95
C TRP A 40 -4.05 19.29 13.23
N PHE A 41 -5.12 18.69 13.73
CA PHE A 41 -5.80 17.58 13.06
C PHE A 41 -7.26 17.92 12.78
N ARG A 42 -7.61 17.89 11.49
CA ARG A 42 -8.93 18.18 10.96
C ARG A 42 -9.42 17.01 10.12
N LEU A 43 -10.71 16.73 10.18
CA LEU A 43 -11.39 15.96 9.14
C LEU A 43 -11.85 16.93 8.06
N HIS A 44 -11.39 16.77 6.83
CA HIS A 44 -11.78 17.60 5.69
C HIS A 44 -12.35 16.71 4.60
N TYR A 45 -13.66 16.75 4.37
CA TYR A 45 -14.27 15.92 3.34
C TYR A 45 -13.92 16.42 1.93
N LEU A 46 -13.02 15.71 1.24
CA LEU A 46 -12.66 15.96 -0.16
C LEU A 46 -12.92 14.74 -1.05
N LEU A 47 -13.28 15.02 -2.30
CA LEU A 47 -13.36 14.03 -3.36
C LEU A 47 -12.14 14.15 -4.26
N ASN A 48 -11.32 13.12 -4.29
CA ASN A 48 -10.13 13.06 -5.11
C ASN A 48 -10.41 12.27 -6.39
N PRO A 49 -10.40 12.92 -7.57
CA PRO A 49 -10.56 12.22 -8.84
C PRO A 49 -9.36 11.32 -9.16
N GLY A 50 -8.28 11.33 -8.37
CA GLY A 50 -7.10 10.49 -8.58
C GLY A 50 -5.92 11.24 -9.18
N MET A 51 -5.82 12.55 -8.96
CA MET A 51 -4.71 13.35 -9.45
C MET A 51 -3.51 13.23 -8.51
N ALA A 52 -2.37 12.80 -9.04
CA ALA A 52 -1.11 12.92 -8.34
C ALA A 52 -0.47 14.28 -8.70
N PHE A 53 -0.09 15.06 -7.68
CA PHE A 53 0.74 16.28 -7.83
C PHE A 53 0.19 17.39 -8.75
N GLY A 54 -1.14 17.60 -8.77
CA GLY A 54 -1.73 18.72 -9.52
C GLY A 54 -1.71 18.55 -11.04
N ILE A 55 -1.22 17.42 -11.56
CA ILE A 55 -1.38 17.05 -12.97
C ILE A 55 -2.82 16.59 -13.16
N ARG A 56 -3.66 17.55 -13.53
CA ARG A 56 -5.00 17.29 -14.06
C ARG A 56 -4.83 16.66 -15.44
N TRP A 57 -4.88 15.33 -15.53
CA TRP A 57 -5.35 14.74 -16.78
C TRP A 57 -6.86 15.03 -16.84
N GLU A 58 -7.23 16.22 -17.33
CA GLU A 58 -8.63 16.66 -17.55
C GLU A 58 -9.32 15.85 -18.66
N SER A 59 -8.81 14.66 -19.00
CA SER A 59 -9.47 13.78 -19.94
C SER A 59 -10.06 12.59 -19.19
N GLU A 60 -11.30 12.26 -19.56
CA GLU A 60 -12.00 11.00 -19.25
C GLU A 60 -11.08 9.78 -19.23
N PHE A 61 -10.23 9.70 -20.25
CA PHE A 61 -9.28 8.61 -20.42
C PHE A 61 -8.27 8.51 -19.26
N GLY A 62 -7.85 9.63 -18.68
CA GLY A 62 -6.92 9.67 -17.56
C GLY A 62 -7.47 9.01 -16.30
N LYS A 63 -8.75 9.29 -15.96
CA LYS A 63 -9.41 8.69 -14.80
C LYS A 63 -9.53 7.18 -14.95
N LEU A 64 -10.04 6.72 -16.08
CA LEU A 64 -10.19 5.29 -16.35
C LEU A 64 -8.84 4.56 -16.32
N ALA A 65 -7.81 5.14 -16.95
CA ALA A 65 -6.46 4.59 -16.94
C ALA A 65 -5.89 4.44 -15.52
N LEU A 66 -6.11 5.43 -14.65
CA LEU A 66 -5.71 5.37 -13.24
C LEU A 66 -6.44 4.25 -12.48
N THR A 67 -7.75 4.09 -12.69
CA THR A 67 -8.51 3.00 -12.08
C THR A 67 -8.02 1.63 -12.55
N ILE A 68 -7.79 1.47 -13.85
CA ILE A 68 -7.22 0.23 -14.43
C ILE A 68 -5.83 -0.05 -13.85
N PHE A 69 -4.97 0.96 -13.77
CA PHE A 69 -3.65 0.84 -13.16
C PHE A 69 -3.73 0.36 -11.71
N ARG A 70 -4.63 0.93 -10.90
CA ARG A 70 -4.85 0.50 -9.51
C ARG A 70 -5.32 -0.96 -9.42
N ILE A 71 -6.23 -1.38 -10.29
CA ILE A 71 -6.70 -2.78 -10.37
C ILE A 71 -5.53 -3.71 -10.72
N CYS A 72 -4.73 -3.38 -11.74
CA CYS A 72 -3.56 -4.15 -12.12
C CYS A 72 -2.53 -4.23 -10.99
N ALA A 73 -2.25 -3.11 -10.31
CA ALA A 73 -1.35 -3.06 -9.16
C ALA A 73 -1.86 -3.94 -8.01
N MET A 74 -3.15 -3.85 -7.66
CA MET A 74 -3.80 -4.68 -6.65
C MET A 74 -3.66 -6.18 -6.96
N ILE A 75 -3.90 -6.59 -8.21
CA ILE A 75 -3.72 -7.99 -8.64
C ILE A 75 -2.25 -8.41 -8.54
N GLY A 76 -1.33 -7.56 -8.99
CA GLY A 76 0.11 -7.81 -8.92
C GLY A 76 0.61 -7.97 -7.49
N ILE A 77 0.18 -7.08 -6.58
CA ILE A 77 0.52 -7.15 -5.15
C ILE A 77 -0.08 -8.40 -4.51
N SER A 78 -1.32 -8.76 -4.85
CA SER A 78 -1.97 -9.99 -4.35
C SER A 78 -1.18 -11.23 -4.77
N TYR A 79 -0.84 -11.33 -6.05
CA TYR A 79 -0.01 -12.41 -6.58
C TYR A 79 1.36 -12.46 -5.90
N TYR A 80 2.01 -11.30 -5.75
CA TYR A 80 3.32 -11.21 -5.13
C TYR A 80 3.29 -11.61 -3.65
N LEU A 81 2.27 -11.18 -2.89
CA LEU A 81 2.06 -11.60 -1.51
C LEU A 81 1.95 -13.13 -1.41
N ILE A 82 1.11 -13.76 -2.24
CA ILE A 82 0.97 -15.22 -2.28
C ILE A 82 2.32 -15.89 -2.55
N LYS A 83 3.06 -15.40 -3.55
CA LYS A 83 4.39 -15.92 -3.90
C LYS A 83 5.39 -15.79 -2.75
N MET A 84 5.46 -14.65 -2.08
CA MET A 84 6.39 -14.41 -0.97
C MET A 84 6.04 -15.23 0.27
N VAL A 85 4.75 -15.42 0.50
CA VAL A 85 4.23 -16.31 1.53
C VAL A 85 4.68 -17.76 1.27
N GLN A 86 4.58 -18.25 0.02
CA GLN A 86 5.05 -19.59 -0.36
C GLN A 86 6.57 -19.74 -0.19
N LYS A 87 7.33 -18.69 -0.50
CA LYS A 87 8.79 -18.63 -0.27
C LYS A 87 9.19 -18.52 1.21
N LYS A 88 8.23 -18.44 2.14
CA LYS A 88 8.47 -18.24 3.57
C LYS A 88 9.35 -17.00 3.83
N ALA A 89 9.05 -15.90 3.13
CA ALA A 89 9.70 -14.61 3.34
C ALA A 89 9.49 -14.10 4.78
N HIS A 90 10.31 -13.13 5.19
CA HIS A 90 10.28 -12.59 6.54
C HIS A 90 8.87 -12.07 6.89
N PRO A 91 8.29 -12.44 8.06
CA PRO A 91 6.89 -12.15 8.40
C PRO A 91 6.59 -10.65 8.41
N GLY A 92 7.54 -9.81 8.83
CA GLY A 92 7.39 -8.35 8.79
C GLY A 92 7.22 -7.80 7.37
N PHE A 93 7.89 -8.39 6.37
CA PHE A 93 7.73 -8.00 4.98
C PHE A 93 6.33 -8.35 4.47
N LEU A 94 5.83 -9.54 4.85
CA LEU A 94 4.49 -9.99 4.51
C LEU A 94 3.39 -9.12 5.14
N VAL A 95 3.61 -8.62 6.36
CA VAL A 95 2.72 -7.61 6.98
C VAL A 95 2.72 -6.32 6.16
N CYS A 96 3.88 -5.83 5.72
CA CYS A 96 3.95 -4.62 4.90
C CYS A 96 3.21 -4.80 3.56
N LEU A 97 3.38 -5.94 2.90
CA LEU A 97 2.63 -6.27 1.68
C LEU A 97 1.11 -6.35 1.93
N ALA A 98 0.68 -6.87 3.09
CA ALA A 98 -0.73 -6.90 3.47
C ALA A 98 -1.31 -5.49 3.72
N LEU A 99 -0.54 -4.59 4.34
CA LEU A 99 -0.93 -3.17 4.52
C LEU A 99 -1.10 -2.47 3.16
N ILE A 100 -0.12 -2.64 2.27
CA ILE A 100 -0.16 -2.06 0.92
C ILE A 100 -1.35 -2.64 0.14
N LEU A 101 -1.58 -3.96 0.23
CA LEU A 101 -2.70 -4.61 -0.43
C LEU A 101 -4.05 -4.11 0.09
N GLY A 102 -4.23 -4.00 1.40
CA GLY A 102 -5.45 -3.50 2.01
C GLY A 102 -5.78 -2.08 1.55
N GLY A 103 -4.79 -1.18 1.54
CA GLY A 103 -4.97 0.17 1.03
C GLY A 103 -5.24 0.23 -0.47
N ALA A 104 -4.53 -0.58 -1.27
CA ALA A 104 -4.77 -0.67 -2.70
C ALA A 104 -6.21 -1.13 -3.02
N ILE A 105 -6.71 -2.14 -2.31
CA ILE A 105 -8.09 -2.61 -2.46
C ILE A 105 -9.08 -1.53 -2.05
N GLY A 106 -8.87 -0.85 -0.90
CA GLY A 106 -9.73 0.25 -0.44
C GLY A 106 -9.93 1.32 -1.50
N ASN A 107 -8.84 1.83 -2.10
CA ASN A 107 -8.94 2.84 -3.15
C ASN A 107 -9.50 2.32 -4.49
N VAL A 108 -9.33 1.02 -4.79
CA VAL A 108 -10.00 0.38 -5.95
C VAL A 108 -11.50 0.30 -5.74
N ILE A 109 -11.97 0.00 -4.52
CA ILE A 109 -13.41 -0.04 -4.20
C ILE A 109 -14.04 1.33 -4.51
N ASP A 110 -13.49 2.42 -3.98
CA ASP A 110 -13.99 3.76 -4.24
C ASP A 110 -14.05 4.07 -5.74
N SER A 111 -12.93 3.85 -6.43
CA SER A 111 -12.79 4.18 -7.85
C SER A 111 -13.77 3.40 -8.73
N THR A 112 -14.09 2.17 -8.33
CA THR A 112 -14.93 1.24 -9.10
C THR A 112 -16.41 1.43 -8.81
N PHE A 113 -16.77 1.58 -7.53
CA PHE A 113 -18.15 1.45 -7.06
C PHE A 113 -18.79 2.77 -6.60
N TYR A 114 -18.03 3.73 -6.05
CA TYR A 114 -18.64 4.91 -5.43
C TYR A 114 -19.30 5.84 -6.44
N GLY A 115 -18.83 5.83 -7.70
CA GLY A 115 -19.51 6.57 -8.77
C GLY A 115 -20.96 6.13 -8.96
N VAL A 116 -21.26 4.86 -8.72
CA VAL A 116 -22.61 4.27 -8.84
C VAL A 116 -23.34 4.28 -7.49
N TYR A 117 -22.64 3.87 -6.42
CA TYR A 117 -23.26 3.66 -5.11
C TYR A 117 -23.49 4.97 -4.36
N LEU A 118 -22.56 5.92 -4.46
CA LEU A 118 -22.59 7.21 -3.77
C LEU A 118 -22.89 8.38 -4.71
N ASN A 119 -23.04 8.12 -6.02
CA ASN A 119 -23.22 9.13 -7.07
C ASN A 119 -22.10 10.19 -7.07
N ASN A 120 -20.85 9.77 -6.84
CA ASN A 120 -19.70 10.67 -6.74
C ASN A 120 -18.76 10.64 -7.96
N ALA A 121 -19.25 10.19 -9.12
CA ALA A 121 -18.51 10.30 -10.37
C ALA A 121 -18.58 11.73 -10.91
N PRO A 122 -17.54 12.22 -11.62
CA PRO A 122 -17.60 13.49 -12.35
C PRO A 122 -18.75 13.50 -13.38
N GLN A 123 -19.28 14.67 -13.72
CA GLN A 123 -20.49 14.76 -14.57
C GLN A 123 -20.23 14.50 -16.06
N ASP A 124 -18.98 14.58 -16.50
CA ASP A 124 -18.52 14.46 -17.88
C ASP A 124 -18.20 13.01 -18.30
N VAL A 125 -18.37 12.05 -17.40
CA VAL A 125 -17.94 10.67 -17.64
C VAL A 125 -18.97 9.81 -18.38
N PRO A 126 -18.53 8.92 -19.29
CA PRO A 126 -19.43 8.06 -20.05
C PRO A 126 -20.12 7.02 -19.18
N THR A 127 -19.54 6.67 -18.03
CA THR A 127 -20.13 5.72 -17.08
C THR A 127 -19.68 6.01 -15.64
N PRO A 128 -20.59 5.95 -14.66
CA PRO A 128 -20.24 6.07 -13.24
C PRO A 128 -19.37 4.90 -12.74
N TRP A 129 -19.37 3.76 -13.43
CA TRP A 129 -18.48 2.64 -13.11
C TRP A 129 -17.03 3.01 -13.42
N PHE A 130 -16.10 2.66 -12.52
CA PHE A 130 -14.66 2.95 -12.66
C PHE A 130 -14.25 4.43 -12.62
N HIS A 131 -15.22 5.35 -12.48
CA HIS A 131 -15.00 6.79 -12.43
C HIS A 131 -15.31 7.40 -11.05
N GLY A 132 -15.56 6.58 -10.03
CA GLY A 132 -15.78 7.04 -8.66
C GLY A 132 -14.59 7.86 -8.13
N GLN A 133 -14.88 8.94 -7.42
CA GLN A 133 -13.86 9.73 -6.73
C GLN A 133 -13.53 9.09 -5.37
N VAL A 134 -12.25 9.11 -5.01
CA VAL A 134 -11.78 8.61 -3.70
C VAL A 134 -12.15 9.62 -2.63
N ILE A 135 -12.68 9.14 -1.51
CA ILE A 135 -12.98 10.01 -0.37
C ILE A 135 -11.70 10.19 0.45
N ASP A 136 -11.23 11.43 0.54
CA ASP A 136 -10.12 11.85 1.41
C ASP A 136 -10.68 12.63 2.60
N MET A 137 -10.08 12.44 3.78
CA MET A 137 -10.59 13.05 5.00
C MET A 137 -9.54 13.49 6.02
N LEU A 138 -8.38 12.85 6.08
CA LEU A 138 -7.38 13.13 7.10
C LEU A 138 -6.54 14.34 6.69
N TYR A 139 -6.66 15.43 7.44
CA TYR A 139 -5.98 16.68 7.15
C TYR A 139 -5.12 17.16 8.33
N PHE A 140 -3.82 17.38 8.06
CA PHE A 140 -2.81 17.77 9.06
C PHE A 140 -2.01 19.01 8.61
N PRO A 141 -2.59 20.21 8.64
CA PRO A 141 -1.85 21.44 8.34
C PRO A 141 -0.66 21.60 9.31
N LEU A 142 0.55 21.74 8.79
CA LEU A 142 1.73 21.89 9.65
C LEU A 142 1.97 23.34 10.05
N PHE A 143 2.05 24.24 9.08
CA PHE A 143 2.16 25.67 9.34
C PHE A 143 1.69 26.46 8.12
N HIS A 144 1.10 27.61 8.38
CA HIS A 144 0.69 28.57 7.36
C HIS A 144 1.25 29.95 7.68
N PHE A 145 1.56 30.72 6.65
CA PHE A 145 1.92 32.11 6.79
C PHE A 145 1.47 32.90 5.57
N GLN A 146 1.29 34.20 5.74
CA GLN A 146 1.05 35.11 4.63
C GLN A 146 2.37 35.75 4.22
N TRP A 147 2.71 35.68 2.93
CA TRP A 147 3.91 36.34 2.43
C TRP A 147 3.83 37.85 2.68
N PRO A 148 4.87 38.48 3.23
CA PRO A 148 4.90 39.93 3.36
C PRO A 148 4.72 40.61 1.99
N SER A 149 3.99 41.72 1.94
CA SER A 149 3.65 42.41 0.69
C SER A 149 4.86 42.88 -0.14
N TRP A 150 6.04 42.96 0.47
CA TRP A 150 7.29 43.35 -0.18
C TRP A 150 7.98 42.20 -0.93
N VAL A 151 7.54 40.95 -0.76
CA VAL A 151 8.14 39.79 -1.44
C VAL A 151 7.74 39.80 -2.91
N PRO A 152 8.70 39.85 -3.85
CA PRO A 152 8.37 39.79 -5.28
C PRO A 152 7.64 38.49 -5.63
N LEU A 153 6.71 38.56 -6.58
CA LEU A 153 5.94 37.44 -7.17
C LEU A 153 4.86 36.80 -6.27
N VAL A 154 5.12 36.63 -4.97
CA VAL A 154 4.20 35.92 -4.05
C VAL A 154 3.72 36.80 -2.88
N GLY A 155 4.10 38.09 -2.86
CA GLY A 155 3.77 39.02 -1.78
C GLY A 155 2.25 39.14 -1.56
N GLY A 156 1.82 38.93 -0.32
CA GLY A 156 0.42 38.95 0.07
C GLY A 156 -0.31 37.61 -0.09
N GLU A 157 0.27 36.62 -0.77
CA GLU A 157 -0.35 35.30 -0.91
C GLU A 157 -0.30 34.48 0.39
N TYR A 158 -1.32 33.65 0.60
CA TYR A 158 -1.38 32.70 1.71
C TYR A 158 -0.64 31.42 1.31
N PHE A 159 0.32 31.01 2.12
CA PHE A 159 1.05 29.76 1.94
C PHE A 159 0.73 28.81 3.08
N GLU A 160 0.38 27.57 2.73
CA GLU A 160 0.16 26.48 3.68
C GLU A 160 1.12 25.33 3.36
N PHE A 161 1.99 25.01 4.31
CA PHE A 161 2.90 23.89 4.20
C PHE A 161 2.19 22.59 4.62
N PHE A 162 2.26 21.59 3.73
CA PHE A 162 1.61 20.29 3.89
C PHE A 162 0.07 20.35 3.84
N SER A 163 -0.45 20.81 2.70
CA SER A 163 -1.89 20.78 2.37
C SER A 163 -2.50 19.43 1.92
N PRO A 164 -1.76 18.32 1.66
CA PRO A 164 -2.41 17.08 1.23
C PRO A 164 -3.41 16.53 2.26
N VAL A 165 -4.61 16.19 1.77
CA VAL A 165 -5.62 15.42 2.49
C VAL A 165 -5.57 13.99 1.95
N PHE A 166 -5.64 13.01 2.82
CA PHE A 166 -5.54 11.59 2.45
C PHE A 166 -6.49 10.74 3.28
N ASN A 167 -6.54 9.44 3.00
CA ASN A 167 -7.39 8.50 3.72
C ASN A 167 -6.57 7.40 4.42
N ILE A 168 -7.28 6.43 5.03
CA ILE A 168 -6.67 5.31 5.74
C ILE A 168 -5.95 4.36 4.77
N ALA A 169 -6.51 4.13 3.58
CA ALA A 169 -5.86 3.34 2.54
C ALA A 169 -4.49 3.91 2.14
N ASP A 170 -4.39 5.22 1.89
CA ASP A 170 -3.13 5.89 1.53
C ASP A 170 -2.12 5.82 2.67
N SER A 171 -2.58 6.03 3.91
CA SER A 171 -1.75 5.89 5.12
C SER A 171 -1.17 4.48 5.24
N SER A 172 -1.98 3.45 4.99
CA SER A 172 -1.57 2.04 5.04
C SER A 172 -0.52 1.70 3.98
N ILE A 173 -0.71 2.19 2.74
CA ILE A 173 0.28 2.04 1.67
C ILE A 173 1.59 2.72 2.06
N PHE A 174 1.53 3.99 2.49
CA PHE A 174 2.71 4.77 2.87
C PHE A 174 3.51 4.09 3.99
N ILE A 175 2.84 3.70 5.08
CA ILE A 175 3.48 3.00 6.21
C ILE A 175 4.12 1.69 5.76
N GLY A 176 3.41 0.89 4.95
CA GLY A 176 3.94 -0.37 4.43
C GLY A 176 5.20 -0.16 3.59
N VAL A 177 5.19 0.82 2.69
CA VAL A 177 6.36 1.17 1.86
C VAL A 177 7.52 1.68 2.70
N VAL A 178 7.27 2.61 3.63
CA VAL A 178 8.30 3.18 4.51
C VAL A 178 8.98 2.08 5.34
N ILE A 179 8.22 1.17 5.93
CA ILE A 179 8.79 0.06 6.72
C ILE A 179 9.66 -0.84 5.84
N ILE A 180 9.24 -1.14 4.61
CA ILE A 180 10.05 -1.91 3.64
C ILE A 180 11.38 -1.21 3.35
N LEU A 181 11.35 0.09 3.07
CA LEU A 181 12.55 0.86 2.75
C LEU A 181 13.54 0.91 3.93
N PHE A 182 13.06 1.16 5.15
CA PHE A 182 13.92 1.20 6.33
C PHE A 182 14.43 -0.20 6.74
N SER A 183 13.63 -1.24 6.56
CA SER A 183 13.96 -2.61 7.01
C SER A 183 14.49 -3.52 5.89
N GLN A 184 14.86 -2.97 4.74
CA GLN A 184 15.29 -3.73 3.56
C GLN A 184 16.41 -4.72 3.90
N LYS A 185 17.45 -4.27 4.60
CA LYS A 185 18.58 -5.14 4.99
C LYS A 185 18.14 -6.33 5.85
N LYS A 186 17.13 -6.15 6.72
CA LYS A 186 16.63 -7.23 7.59
C LYS A 186 15.76 -8.21 6.81
N PHE A 187 14.90 -7.70 5.95
CA PHE A 187 13.94 -8.52 5.20
C PHE A 187 14.63 -9.41 4.16
N PHE A 188 15.71 -8.93 3.53
CA PHE A 188 16.37 -9.65 2.45
C PHE A 188 17.65 -10.41 2.87
N LYS A 189 18.20 -10.18 4.06
CA LYS A 189 19.38 -10.93 4.57
C LYS A 189 19.05 -12.37 4.96
N GLU A 190 17.81 -12.65 5.36
CA GLU A 190 17.35 -14.02 5.65
C GLU A 190 17.14 -14.86 4.39
N GLU A 191 16.77 -14.27 3.26
CA GLU A 191 16.59 -15.01 2.00
C GLU A 191 17.93 -15.56 1.50
N VAL A 192 19.00 -14.74 1.50
CA VAL A 192 20.35 -15.16 1.08
C VAL A 192 20.85 -16.33 1.93
N LYS A 193 20.72 -16.23 3.27
CA LYS A 193 21.20 -17.27 4.19
C LYS A 193 20.43 -18.60 4.05
N LYS A 194 19.15 -18.54 3.67
CA LYS A 194 18.29 -19.72 3.47
C LYS A 194 18.55 -20.39 2.12
N THR A 195 18.93 -19.61 1.11
CA THR A 195 19.33 -20.11 -0.20
C THR A 195 20.71 -20.77 -0.15
N GLU A 196 21.68 -20.19 0.57
CA GLU A 196 23.02 -20.78 0.76
C GLU A 196 22.94 -22.15 1.48
N VAL A 197 22.21 -22.23 2.59
CA VAL A 197 22.06 -23.48 3.36
C VAL A 197 21.26 -24.56 2.58
N ALA A 198 20.36 -24.17 1.67
CA ALA A 198 19.64 -25.10 0.82
C ALA A 198 20.45 -25.59 -0.40
N SER A 199 21.56 -24.90 -0.73
CA SER A 199 22.45 -25.24 -1.85
C SER A 199 23.65 -26.10 -1.45
N GLU A 200 23.84 -26.43 -0.18
CA GLU A 200 24.81 -27.41 0.30
C GLU A 200 24.12 -28.76 0.61
N PRO A 201 23.90 -29.65 -0.37
CA PRO A 201 23.55 -31.04 -0.08
C PRO A 201 24.82 -31.82 0.30
N ASP A 202 24.79 -32.43 1.49
CA ASP A 202 25.52 -33.63 1.92
C ASP A 202 26.96 -33.81 1.40
N GLN A 203 27.95 -33.28 2.13
CA GLN A 203 29.37 -33.71 2.02
C GLN A 203 29.97 -34.27 3.33
N VAL A 204 29.14 -34.69 4.29
CA VAL A 204 29.67 -35.16 5.60
C VAL A 204 29.51 -36.68 5.82
N LEU A 205 29.05 -37.45 4.84
CA LEU A 205 28.91 -38.92 4.97
C LEU A 205 29.73 -39.71 3.94
N ALA A 206 31.04 -39.45 3.85
CA ALA A 206 31.96 -40.33 3.12
C ALA A 206 33.40 -40.21 3.66
N SER A 207 33.66 -40.74 4.85
CA SER A 207 35.01 -41.15 5.23
C SER A 207 34.98 -42.23 6.31
N GLU A 208 34.55 -43.42 5.95
CA GLU A 208 35.06 -44.64 6.61
C GLU A 208 36.23 -45.16 5.76
N PRO A 209 37.40 -45.46 6.35
CA PRO A 209 38.50 -46.04 5.59
C PRO A 209 38.25 -47.54 5.39
N ALA A 210 38.21 -47.97 4.14
CA ALA A 210 38.18 -49.38 3.78
C ALA A 210 39.50 -50.05 4.19
N VAL A 211 39.44 -50.95 5.17
CA VAL A 211 40.50 -51.90 5.49
C VAL A 211 40.55 -52.95 4.38
N SER A 212 41.66 -53.01 3.65
CA SER A 212 41.92 -54.05 2.66
C SER A 212 42.60 -55.24 3.32
N ASP A 213 41.91 -56.36 3.43
CA ASP A 213 42.54 -57.67 3.63
C ASP A 213 42.26 -58.56 2.41
N LYS A 214 43.35 -58.99 1.76
CA LYS A 214 43.36 -59.90 0.60
C LYS A 214 43.14 -61.35 1.06
N PRO A 215 42.52 -62.21 0.23
CA PRO A 215 42.43 -63.64 0.49
C PRO A 215 43.67 -64.38 -0.04
N THR A 216 44.27 -65.23 0.80
CA THR A 216 45.22 -66.28 0.36
C THR A 216 44.58 -67.66 0.50
N ALA A 217 44.53 -68.31 -0.67
CA ALA A 217 44.21 -69.69 -1.10
C ALA A 217 44.03 -70.85 -0.09
N PRO A 218 43.27 -71.89 -0.49
CA PRO A 218 43.11 -73.14 0.24
C PRO A 218 44.20 -74.16 -0.08
N VAL A 219 44.73 -74.86 0.92
CA VAL A 219 45.46 -76.13 0.76
C VAL A 219 45.14 -77.05 1.95
N GLU A 220 44.58 -78.21 1.60
CA GLU A 220 44.43 -79.51 2.31
C GLU A 220 43.86 -79.57 3.73
#